data_AF-A0A963WMC7-F1
#
_entry.id   AF-A0A963WMC7-F1
#
_cell.length_a   1.000
_cell.length_b   1.000
_cell.length_c   1.000
_cell.angle_alpha   90.00
_cell.angle_beta   90.00
_cell.angle_gamma   90.00
#
_symmetry.space_group_name_H-M   'P 1'
#
loop_
_entity.id
_entity.type
_entity.pdbx_description
1 polymer ?
#
loop_
_entity_poly.entity_id
_entity_poly.type
_entity_poly.pdbx_seq_one_letter_code
_entity_poly.pdbx_strand_id
1 'polypeptide(L)' 'GVRIRRWVTMHGFAVNLNPDLSHFGGIVPCGIEEFGVTSMERLGKTVDPGAWDRALLAHADEFLAALEKPCPQEAAE' A
#
# COMPACT_ATOMS: atom_id res chain seq x y z
N GLY A 1 -3.12 5.21 3.89
CA GLY A 1 -3.06 6.47 4.67
C GLY A 1 -3.39 6.16 6.11
N VAL A 2 -2.58 6.64 7.03
CA VAL A 2 -2.75 6.39 8.48
C VAL A 2 -3.03 7.68 9.21
N ARG A 3 -3.72 7.59 10.35
CA ARG A 3 -3.90 8.69 11.29
C ARG A 3 -3.54 8.24 12.69
N ILE A 4 -2.95 9.12 13.49
CA ILE A 4 -2.67 8.86 14.90
C ILE A 4 -3.49 9.85 15.74
N ARG A 5 -4.22 9.36 16.74
CA ARG A 5 -4.94 10.19 17.71
C ARG A 5 -4.86 9.56 19.09
N ARG A 6 -4.47 10.35 20.10
CA ARG A 6 -4.27 9.87 21.48
C ARG A 6 -3.39 8.60 21.54
N TRP A 7 -2.31 8.58 20.77
CA TRP A 7 -1.37 7.45 20.68
C TRP A 7 -1.96 6.16 20.10
N VAL A 8 -3.11 6.23 19.43
CA VAL A 8 -3.73 5.09 18.74
C VAL A 8 -3.72 5.33 17.23
N THR A 9 -3.26 4.34 16.46
CA THR A 9 -3.28 4.34 15.00
C THR A 9 -4.68 4.02 14.47
N MET A 10 -5.05 4.63 13.35
CA MET A 10 -6.33 4.44 12.65
C MET A 10 -6.11 4.34 11.14
N HIS A 11 -7.06 3.71 10.45
CA HIS A 11 -7.00 3.37 9.02
C HIS A 11 -5.91 2.34 8.72
N GLY A 12 -5.07 2.56 7.71
CA GLY A 12 -4.07 1.59 7.28
C GLY A 12 -3.61 1.83 5.86
N PHE A 13 -3.46 0.74 5.12
CA PHE A 13 -3.12 0.74 3.71
C PHE A 13 -4.15 -0.09 2.93
N ALA A 14 -4.19 0.11 1.62
CA ALA A 14 -5.03 -0.65 0.71
C ALA A 14 -4.16 -1.12 -0.46
N VAL A 15 -4.34 -2.37 -0.87
CA VAL A 15 -3.63 -2.96 -2.01
C VAL A 15 -4.67 -3.36 -3.06
N ASN A 16 -4.47 -2.88 -4.28
CA ASN A 16 -5.33 -3.21 -5.41
C ASN A 16 -4.99 -4.62 -5.92
N LEU A 17 -5.76 -5.63 -5.51
CA LEU A 17 -5.60 -6.98 -6.08
C LEU A 17 -6.19 -7.04 -7.49
N ASN A 18 -7.51 -6.83 -7.61
CA ASN A 18 -8.26 -6.83 -8.87
C ASN A 18 -9.50 -5.88 -8.86
N PRO A 19 -9.41 -4.64 -8.34
CA PRO A 19 -10.53 -3.71 -8.44
C PRO A 19 -10.71 -3.20 -9.87
N ASP A 20 -11.92 -2.71 -10.18
CA ASP A 20 -12.12 -1.87 -11.35
C ASP A 20 -11.35 -0.55 -11.18
N LEU A 21 -10.28 -0.39 -11.98
CA LEU A 21 -9.42 0.78 -11.93
C LEU A 21 -10.05 2.03 -12.57
N SER A 22 -11.16 1.89 -13.32
CA SER A 22 -11.86 3.03 -13.93
C SER A 22 -12.43 3.99 -12.88
N HIS A 23 -12.76 3.48 -11.68
CA HIS A 23 -13.25 4.28 -10.56
C HIS A 23 -12.25 5.35 -10.10
N PHE A 24 -10.94 5.14 -10.32
CA PHE A 24 -9.92 6.15 -9.99
C PHE A 24 -9.94 7.36 -10.95
N GLY A 25 -10.58 7.25 -12.12
CA GLY A 25 -10.69 8.36 -13.08
C GLY A 25 -11.58 9.52 -12.60
N GLY A 26 -12.38 9.32 -11.55
CA GLY A 26 -13.20 10.36 -10.94
C GLY A 26 -12.50 11.20 -9.87
N ILE A 27 -11.23 10.91 -9.54
CA ILE A 27 -10.46 11.55 -8.47
C ILE A 27 -9.01 11.81 -8.90
N VAL A 28 -8.28 12.66 -8.17
CA VAL A 28 -6.82 12.76 -8.26
C VAL A 28 -6.21 11.89 -7.14
N PRO A 29 -5.78 10.64 -7.43
CA PRO A 29 -5.34 9.70 -6.40
C PRO A 29 -4.07 10.21 -5.71
N CYS A 30 -4.08 10.23 -4.38
CA CYS A 30 -2.97 10.74 -3.57
C CYS A 30 -2.56 12.20 -3.86
N GLY A 31 -3.37 12.96 -4.62
CA GLY A 31 -3.00 14.31 -5.08
C GLY A 31 -1.96 14.32 -6.22
N ILE A 32 -1.74 13.19 -6.88
CA ILE A 32 -0.75 13.00 -7.95
C ILE A 32 -1.50 12.85 -9.28
N GLU A 33 -1.23 13.72 -10.24
CA GLU A 33 -1.92 13.73 -11.55
C GLU A 33 -1.10 13.02 -12.64
N GLU A 34 0.22 13.02 -12.49
CA GLU A 34 1.18 12.58 -13.50
C GLU A 34 1.31 11.05 -13.58
N PHE A 35 0.91 10.35 -12.52
CA PHE A 35 1.07 8.90 -12.39
C PHE A 35 -0.28 8.19 -12.23
N GLY A 36 -0.46 7.09 -12.95
CA GLY A 36 -1.65 6.25 -12.85
C GLY A 36 -1.58 5.24 -11.70
N VAL A 37 -2.71 4.58 -11.45
CA VAL A 37 -2.83 3.46 -10.50
C VAL A 37 -2.73 2.11 -11.22
N THR A 38 -2.30 1.08 -10.48
CA THR A 38 -2.23 -0.31 -10.97
C THR A 38 -2.88 -1.27 -9.99
N SER A 39 -2.97 -2.54 -10.38
CA SER A 39 -3.41 -3.67 -9.57
C SER A 39 -2.53 -4.89 -9.82
N MET A 40 -2.56 -5.88 -8.91
CA MET A 40 -1.86 -7.15 -9.10
C MET A 40 -2.30 -7.82 -10.41
N GLU A 41 -3.60 -7.81 -10.68
CA GLU A 41 -4.17 -8.35 -11.92
C GLU A 41 -3.63 -7.65 -13.18
N ARG A 42 -3.54 -6.31 -13.18
CA ARG A 42 -2.97 -5.56 -14.30
C ARG A 42 -1.48 -5.85 -14.52
N LEU A 43 -0.78 -6.28 -13.47
CA LEU A 43 0.60 -6.75 -13.54
C LEU A 43 0.71 -8.24 -13.93
N GLY A 44 -0.39 -8.89 -14.32
CA GLY A 44 -0.42 -10.30 -14.71
C GLY A 44 -0.40 -11.28 -13.53
N LYS A 45 -0.74 -10.82 -12.32
CA LYS A 45 -0.79 -11.65 -11.11
C LYS A 45 -2.23 -11.75 -10.61
N THR A 46 -2.86 -12.89 -10.86
CA THR A 46 -4.15 -13.22 -10.24
C THR A 46 -3.89 -13.77 -8.84
N VAL A 47 -4.33 -13.04 -7.82
CA VAL A 47 -4.07 -13.35 -6.40
C VAL A 47 -5.39 -13.53 -5.67
N ASP A 48 -5.56 -14.70 -5.04
CA ASP A 48 -6.65 -14.94 -4.09
C ASP A 48 -6.48 -14.06 -2.85
N PRO A 49 -7.53 -13.35 -2.38
CA PRO A 49 -7.44 -12.53 -1.17
C PRO A 49 -6.93 -13.29 0.06
N GLY A 50 -7.34 -14.55 0.25
CA GLY A 50 -6.87 -15.36 1.37
C GLY A 50 -5.38 -15.73 1.25
N ALA A 51 -4.88 -15.94 0.03
CA ALA A 51 -3.45 -16.12 -0.22
C ALA A 51 -2.65 -14.84 0.04
N TRP A 52 -3.20 -13.68 -0.32
CA TRP A 52 -2.61 -12.39 0.02
C TRP A 52 -2.51 -12.20 1.53
N ASP A 53 -3.58 -12.47 2.28
CA ASP A 53 -3.59 -12.35 3.74
C ASP A 53 -2.57 -13.27 4.41
N ARG A 54 -2.47 -14.52 3.95
CA ARG A 54 -1.45 -15.45 4.46
C ARG A 54 -0.03 -14.97 4.20
N ALA A 55 0.23 -14.45 3.00
CA ALA A 55 1.53 -13.89 2.66
C ALA A 55 1.84 -12.65 3.53
N LEU A 56 0.88 -11.75 3.71
CA LEU A 56 1.04 -10.57 4.55
C LEU A 56 1.36 -10.96 6.00
N LEU A 57 0.61 -11.91 6.58
CA LEU A 57 0.84 -12.38 7.95
C LEU A 57 2.21 -13.07 8.10
N ALA A 58 2.62 -13.87 7.11
CA ALA A 58 3.91 -14.54 7.13
C ALA A 58 5.11 -13.57 7.13
N HIS A 59 4.93 -12.36 6.58
CA HIS A 59 5.96 -11.33 6.50
C HIS A 59 5.73 -10.13 7.43
N ALA A 60 4.68 -10.17 8.27
CA ALA A 60 4.28 -9.03 9.09
C ALA A 60 5.38 -8.61 10.09
N ASP A 61 5.99 -9.58 10.77
CA ASP A 61 7.03 -9.30 11.76
C ASP A 61 8.27 -8.66 11.11
N GLU A 62 8.70 -9.19 9.96
CA GLU A 62 9.81 -8.63 9.18
C GLU A 62 9.50 -7.20 8.71
N PHE A 63 8.28 -6.99 8.19
CA PHE A 63 7.82 -5.67 7.77
C PHE A 63 7.82 -4.67 8.93
N LEU A 64 7.26 -5.04 10.08
CA LEU A 64 7.20 -4.18 11.26
C LEU A 64 8.60 -3.87 11.81
N ALA A 65 9.49 -4.87 11.86
CA ALA A 65 10.87 -4.67 12.26
C ALA A 65 11.63 -3.73 11.29
N ALA A 66 11.28 -3.74 10.00
CA ALA A 66 11.86 -2.80 9.04
C ALA A 66 11.44 -1.35 9.30
N LEU A 67 10.25 -1.10 9.85
CA LEU A 67 9.78 0.26 10.18
C LEU A 67 10.54 0.91 11.34
N GLU A 68 11.21 0.12 12.19
CA GLU A 68 12.07 0.65 13.26
C GLU A 68 13.36 1.28 12.72
N LYS A 69 13.72 0.92 11.48
CA LYS A 69 14.87 1.52 10.80
C LYS A 69 14.41 2.84 10.19
N PRO A 70 15.00 3.99 10.57
CA PRO A 70 14.72 5.23 9.89
C PRO A 70 15.05 5.08 8.40
N CYS A 71 14.22 5.67 7.54
CA CYS A 71 14.52 5.74 6.11
C CYS A 71 15.92 6.36 5.96
N PRO A 72 16.83 5.75 5.18
CA PRO A 72 18.11 6.38 4.88
C PRO A 72 17.80 7.77 4.34
N GLN A 73 18.38 8.81 4.95
CA GLN A 73 18.32 10.13 4.34
C GLN A 73 19.07 10.01 3.02
N GLU A 74 18.36 10.14 1.89
CA GLU A 74 19.02 10.43 0.62
C GLU A 74 19.93 11.63 0.87
N ALA A 75 21.23 11.47 0.57
CA ALA A 75 22.11 12.61 0.50
C ALA A 75 21.48 13.57 -0.53
N ALA A 76 21.01 14.72 -0.05
CA ALA A 76 20.51 15.77 -0.92
C ALA A 76 21.64 16.18 -1.87
N GLU A 77 21.53 15.80 -3.14
CA GLU A 77 22.19 16.45 -4.27
C GLU A 77 21.14 17.24 -5.07
#